data_AF-A0A5C5PWF0-F1
#
_entry.id   AF-A0A5C5PWF0-F1
#
_cell.length_a   1.000
_cell.length_b   1.000
_cell.length_c   1.000
_cell.angle_alpha   90.00
_cell.angle_beta   90.00
_cell.angle_gamma   90.00
#
_symmetry.space_group_name_H-M   'P 1'
#
loop_
_entity.id
_entity.type
_entity.pdbx_description
1 polymer ?
#
loop_
_entity_poly.entity_id
_entity_poly.type
_entity_poly.pdbx_seq_one_letter_code
_entity_poly.pdbx_strand_id
1 'polypeptide(L)'
;MLLLIVGYLVLLLFIATYSIGAMALGWLAQPYEVLRIPLMCGAIGCVGGCLYCLRAVYLNKCVHKRWDTDWYAWYFIRPITSVIAGAVSYLFLKAGLLVLESSSKSDASEIGFFALAFIAGLNVDKFVAKIEEVAKAVWGIDKSRASETRSPPDNR
;
A
#
# COMPACT_ATOMS: atom_id res chain seq x y z
N MET A 1 16.28 8.70 16.73
CA MET A 1 15.67 7.72 15.81
C MET A 1 14.19 7.96 15.57
N LEU A 2 13.34 8.05 16.61
CA LEU A 2 11.90 8.31 16.42
C LEU A 2 11.61 9.57 15.58
N LEU A 3 12.27 10.71 15.86
CA LEU A 3 12.11 11.93 15.06
C LEU A 3 12.54 11.76 13.60
N LEU A 4 13.56 10.93 13.33
CA LEU A 4 13.98 10.60 11.97
C LEU A 4 12.91 9.79 11.24
N ILE A 5 12.30 8.80 11.91
CA ILE A 5 11.20 8.01 11.35
C ILE A 5 10.01 8.92 11.04
N VAL A 6 9.60 9.77 11.98
CA VAL A 6 8.47 10.69 11.76
C VAL A 6 8.79 11.68 10.65
N GLY A 7 9.98 12.27 10.63
CA GLY A 7 10.42 13.17 9.58
C GLY A 7 10.44 12.51 8.19
N TYR A 8 10.93 11.27 8.11
CA TYR A 8 10.89 10.45 6.90
C TYR A 8 9.47 10.18 6.42
N LEU A 9 8.56 9.76 7.31
CA LEU A 9 7.15 9.50 6.97
C LEU A 9 6.42 10.76 6.51
N VAL A 10 6.67 11.89 7.16
CA VAL A 10 6.10 13.19 6.79
C VAL A 10 6.65 13.65 5.44
N LEU A 11 7.96 13.51 5.20
CA LEU A 11 8.57 13.82 3.90
C LEU A 11 7.97 12.96 2.78
N LEU A 12 7.84 11.65 3.00
CA LEU A 12 7.18 10.77 2.03
C LEU A 12 5.73 11.16 1.77
N LEU A 13 4.99 11.53 2.81
CA LEU A 13 3.61 11.99 2.66
C LEU A 13 3.55 13.27 1.82
N PHE A 14 4.42 14.25 2.09
CA PHE A 14 4.53 15.46 1.28
C PHE A 14 4.84 15.15 -0.19
N ILE A 15 5.82 14.29 -0.45
CA ILE A 15 6.20 13.87 -1.81
C ILE A 15 5.02 13.18 -2.51
N ALA A 16 4.34 12.27 -1.82
CA ALA A 16 3.19 11.54 -2.36
C ALA A 16 2.02 12.48 -2.68
N THR A 17 1.65 13.36 -1.74
CA THR A 17 0.58 14.34 -1.94
C THR A 17 0.93 15.33 -3.06
N TYR A 18 2.17 15.81 -3.10
CA TYR A 18 2.65 16.68 -4.18
C TYR A 18 2.57 15.98 -5.54
N SER A 19 3.01 14.72 -5.61
CA SER A 19 3.00 13.92 -6.83
C SER A 19 1.56 13.67 -7.31
N ILE A 20 0.63 13.36 -6.41
CA ILE A 20 -0.81 13.24 -6.71
C ILE A 20 -1.35 14.55 -7.27
N GLY A 21 -1.03 15.69 -6.64
CA GLY A 21 -1.44 17.01 -7.11
C GLY A 21 -0.87 17.38 -8.48
N ALA A 22 0.43 17.16 -8.70
CA ALA A 22 1.09 17.42 -9.98
C ALA A 22 0.50 16.58 -11.11
N MET A 23 0.23 15.29 -10.86
CA MET A 23 -0.43 14.41 -11.83
C MET A 23 -1.88 14.81 -12.10
N ALA A 24 -2.63 15.24 -11.08
CA ALA A 24 -4.00 15.74 -11.25
C ALA A 24 -4.06 17.06 -12.04
N LEU A 25 -3.02 17.89 -11.96
CA LEU A 25 -2.88 19.13 -12.74
C LEU A 25 -2.34 18.92 -14.17
N GLY A 26 -2.10 17.66 -14.58
CA GLY A 26 -1.63 17.35 -15.94
C GLY A 26 -0.18 17.75 -16.20
N TRP A 27 0.68 17.75 -15.17
CA TRP A 27 2.10 18.10 -15.33
C TRP A 27 2.94 17.01 -16.01
N LEU A 28 2.34 15.86 -16.33
CA LEU A 28 3.00 14.77 -17.03
C LEU A 28 3.02 15.06 -18.55
N ALA A 29 4.20 14.99 -19.16
CA ALA A 29 4.32 15.20 -20.60
C ALA A 29 3.61 14.07 -21.39
N GLN A 30 3.09 14.40 -22.57
CA GLN A 30 2.24 13.51 -23.38
C GLN A 30 2.73 12.07 -23.65
N PRO A 31 4.04 11.74 -23.78
CA PRO A 31 4.42 10.33 -23.92
C PRO A 31 4.25 9.51 -22.64
N TYR A 32 4.18 10.14 -21.46
CA TYR A 32 4.15 9.46 -20.16
C TYR A 32 2.75 9.41 -19.53
N GLU A 33 1.75 10.02 -20.16
CA GLU A 33 0.39 10.12 -19.61
C GLU A 33 -0.25 8.75 -19.32
N VAL A 34 0.14 7.71 -20.07
CA VAL A 34 -0.29 6.32 -19.85
C VAL A 34 0.12 5.79 -18.47
N LEU A 35 1.21 6.32 -17.90
CA LEU A 35 1.72 5.94 -16.58
C LEU A 35 1.05 6.73 -15.45
N ARG A 36 0.19 7.71 -15.73
CA ARG A 36 -0.46 8.56 -14.72
C ARG A 36 -1.17 7.73 -13.66
N ILE A 37 -2.11 6.86 -14.07
CA ILE A 37 -2.92 6.06 -13.15
C ILE A 37 -2.08 5.11 -12.28
N PRO A 38 -1.16 4.27 -12.82
CA PRO A 38 -0.33 3.41 -11.97
C PRO A 38 0.57 4.19 -11.01
N LEU A 39 1.13 5.34 -11.43
CA LEU A 39 1.92 6.20 -10.56
C LEU A 39 1.07 6.83 -9.45
N MET A 40 -0.15 7.27 -9.77
CA MET A 40 -1.11 7.76 -8.79
C MET A 40 -1.51 6.66 -7.79
N CYS A 41 -1.76 5.44 -8.26
CA CYS A 41 -2.02 4.29 -7.38
C CYS A 41 -0.83 4.02 -6.44
N GLY A 42 0.41 4.05 -6.94
CA GLY A 42 1.60 3.93 -6.10
C GLY A 42 1.71 5.05 -5.05
N ALA A 43 1.48 6.31 -5.45
CA ALA A 43 1.50 7.45 -4.54
C ALA A 43 0.39 7.37 -3.47
N ILE A 44 -0.82 6.96 -3.85
CA ILE A 44 -1.94 6.76 -2.93
C ILE A 44 -1.68 5.56 -1.99
N GLY A 45 -1.03 4.50 -2.50
CA GLY A 45 -0.51 3.41 -1.67
C GLY A 45 0.50 3.91 -0.62
N CYS A 46 1.39 4.84 -1.00
CA CYS A 46 2.31 5.50 -0.08
C CYS A 46 1.56 6.23 1.04
N VAL A 47 0.49 6.96 0.71
CA VAL A 47 -0.35 7.67 1.69
C VAL A 47 -0.95 6.67 2.68
N GLY A 48 -1.49 5.54 2.20
CA GLY A 48 -2.01 4.47 3.06
C GLY A 48 -0.94 3.88 3.98
N GLY A 49 0.25 3.62 3.47
CA GLY A 49 1.39 3.12 4.25
C GLY A 49 1.88 4.10 5.32
N CYS A 50 2.02 5.38 4.95
CA CYS A 50 2.39 6.44 5.89
C CYS A 50 1.34 6.61 6.98
N LEU A 51 0.04 6.56 6.64
CA LEU A 51 -1.04 6.60 7.62
C LEU A 51 -0.95 5.42 8.60
N TYR A 52 -0.70 4.20 8.12
CA TYR A 52 -0.51 3.04 8.98
C TYR A 52 0.67 3.23 9.93
N CYS A 53 1.83 3.65 9.42
CA CYS A 53 3.03 3.85 10.21
C CYS A 53 2.85 4.96 11.24
N LEU A 54 2.27 6.11 10.86
CA LEU A 54 1.98 7.22 11.79
C LEU A 54 0.98 6.78 12.86
N ARG A 55 -0.06 6.02 12.51
CA ARG A 55 -0.99 5.43 13.47
C ARG A 55 -0.27 4.49 14.44
N ALA A 56 0.65 3.66 13.95
CA ALA A 56 1.44 2.77 14.79
C ALA A 56 2.38 3.54 15.73
N VAL A 57 2.99 4.64 15.27
CA VAL A 57 3.76 5.56 16.12
C VAL A 57 2.89 6.15 17.21
N TYR A 58 1.77 6.78 16.83
CA TYR A 58 0.81 7.37 17.77
C TYR A 58 0.35 6.37 18.83
N LEU A 59 -0.12 5.19 18.43
CA LEU A 59 -0.64 4.19 19.37
C LEU A 59 0.46 3.60 20.25
N ASN A 60 1.57 3.14 19.69
CA ASN A 60 2.58 2.44 20.47
C ASN A 60 3.44 3.39 21.31
N LYS A 61 3.71 4.60 20.83
CA LYS A 61 4.50 5.60 21.58
C LYS A 61 3.66 6.39 22.56
N CYS A 62 2.53 6.98 22.11
CA CYS A 62 1.79 7.96 22.90
C CYS A 62 0.72 7.32 23.79
N VAL A 63 0.00 6.31 23.28
CA VAL A 63 -1.12 5.70 24.00
C VAL A 63 -0.66 4.54 24.88
N HIS A 64 -0.02 3.54 24.28
CA HIS A 64 0.33 2.29 24.97
C HIS A 64 1.71 2.30 25.63
N LYS A 65 2.54 3.32 25.36
CA LYS A 65 3.89 3.50 25.93
C LYS A 65 4.82 2.27 25.80
N ARG A 66 4.66 1.48 24.72
CA ARG A 66 5.39 0.22 24.46
C ARG A 66 6.29 0.32 23.23
N TRP A 67 6.99 1.44 23.10
CA TRP A 67 7.84 1.70 21.94
C TRP A 67 9.10 0.83 21.98
N ASP A 68 9.28 0.02 20.94
CA ASP A 68 10.38 -0.93 20.79
C ASP A 68 11.25 -0.54 19.58
N THR A 69 12.56 -0.58 19.78
CA THR A 69 13.57 -0.16 18.79
C THR A 69 13.77 -1.17 17.67
N ASP A 70 13.43 -2.45 17.89
CA ASP A 70 13.61 -3.49 16.87
C ASP A 70 12.69 -3.27 15.65
N TRP A 71 11.64 -2.47 15.83
CA TRP A 71 10.69 -2.11 14.77
C TRP A 71 11.18 -0.99 13.85
N TYR A 72 12.34 -0.39 14.10
CA TYR A 72 12.83 0.73 13.28
C TYR A 72 12.94 0.37 11.80
N ALA A 73 13.53 -0.77 11.45
CA ALA A 73 13.63 -1.22 10.07
C ALA A 73 12.25 -1.37 9.42
N TRP A 74 11.28 -1.88 10.18
CA TRP A 74 9.90 -2.05 9.71
C TRP A 74 9.26 -0.70 9.34
N TYR A 75 9.47 0.37 10.12
CA TYR A 75 8.94 1.70 9.79
C TYR A 75 9.52 2.32 8.51
N PHE A 76 10.74 1.96 8.11
CA PHE A 76 11.34 2.43 6.86
C PHE A 76 10.92 1.59 5.66
N ILE A 77 10.83 0.27 5.82
CA ILE A 77 10.49 -0.64 4.72
C ILE A 77 9.00 -0.61 4.41
N ARG A 78 8.13 -0.46 5.43
CA ARG A 78 6.68 -0.55 5.27
C ARG A 78 6.12 0.44 4.25
N PRO A 79 6.44 1.76 4.26
CA PRO A 79 5.96 2.69 3.25
C PRO A 79 6.36 2.30 1.82
N ILE A 80 7.56 1.75 1.63
CA ILE A 80 8.04 1.28 0.33
C ILE A 80 7.19 0.10 -0.16
N THR A 81 6.92 -0.88 0.73
CA THR A 81 6.03 -2.00 0.40
C THR A 81 4.61 -1.53 0.09
N SER A 82 4.13 -0.47 0.74
CA SER A 82 2.82 0.13 0.48
C SER A 82 2.72 0.82 -0.88
N VAL A 83 3.79 1.49 -1.34
CA VAL A 83 3.89 2.04 -2.70
C VAL A 83 3.76 0.92 -3.73
N ILE A 84 4.52 -0.17 -3.55
CA ILE A 84 4.51 -1.32 -4.45
C ILE A 84 3.12 -1.97 -4.46
N ALA A 85 2.52 -2.18 -3.30
CA ALA A 85 1.17 -2.74 -3.19
C ALA A 85 0.12 -1.89 -3.92
N GLY A 86 0.17 -0.56 -3.76
CA GLY A 86 -0.71 0.36 -4.48
C GLY A 86 -0.51 0.32 -5.99
N ALA A 87 0.74 0.30 -6.48
CA ALA A 87 1.02 0.18 -7.91
C ALA A 87 0.57 -1.18 -8.49
N VAL A 88 0.75 -2.27 -7.74
CA VAL A 88 0.34 -3.62 -8.15
C VAL A 88 -1.18 -3.76 -8.17
N SER A 89 -1.91 -3.12 -7.26
CA SER A 89 -3.38 -3.18 -7.26
C SER A 89 -4.00 -2.68 -8.56
N TYR A 90 -3.36 -1.70 -9.22
CA TYR A 90 -3.74 -1.25 -10.56
C TYR A 90 -3.66 -2.38 -11.60
N LEU A 91 -2.60 -3.19 -11.59
CA LEU A 91 -2.43 -4.30 -12.53
C LEU A 91 -3.53 -5.35 -12.36
N PHE A 92 -3.86 -5.71 -11.11
CA PHE A 92 -4.89 -6.71 -10.83
C PHE A 92 -6.29 -6.23 -11.21
N LEU A 93 -6.60 -4.95 -10.96
CA LEU A 93 -7.88 -4.37 -11.41
C LEU A 93 -7.94 -4.27 -12.93
N LYS A 94 -6.89 -3.78 -13.59
CA LYS A 94 -6.86 -3.63 -15.04
C LYS A 94 -6.92 -4.96 -15.77
N ALA A 95 -6.34 -6.02 -15.18
CA ALA A 95 -6.41 -7.38 -15.70
C ALA A 95 -7.77 -8.07 -15.44
N GLY A 96 -8.69 -7.43 -14.69
CA GLY A 96 -9.99 -8.02 -14.34
C GLY A 96 -9.90 -9.13 -13.29
N LEU A 97 -8.75 -9.31 -12.66
CA LEU A 97 -8.52 -10.33 -11.62
C LEU A 97 -9.12 -9.92 -10.28
N LEU A 98 -9.35 -8.62 -10.09
CA LEU A 98 -10.13 -8.06 -9.00
C LEU A 98 -11.28 -7.25 -9.62
N VAL A 99 -12.51 -7.56 -9.22
CA VAL A 99 -13.71 -6.84 -9.69
C VAL A 99 -14.15 -5.87 -8.61
N LEU A 100 -14.34 -4.60 -8.99
CA LEU A 100 -15.01 -3.60 -8.17
C LEU A 100 -16.48 -3.55 -8.57
N GLU A 101 -17.38 -3.81 -7.62
CA GLU A 101 -18.81 -3.58 -7.78
C GLU A 101 -19.11 -2.07 -7.71
N SER A 102 -18.70 -1.30 -8.71
CA SER A 102 -19.07 0.11 -8.83
C SER A 102 -19.77 0.36 -10.16
N SER A 103 -21.08 0.53 -10.09
CA SER A 103 -21.97 0.76 -11.23
C SER A 103 -21.54 1.98 -12.06
N SER A 104 -21.17 1.72 -13.32
CA SER A 104 -21.40 2.55 -14.51
C SER A 104 -21.30 4.10 -14.37
N LYS A 105 -20.09 4.64 -14.24
CA LYS A 105 -19.66 5.98 -14.76
C LYS A 105 -18.16 5.93 -15.06
N SER A 106 -17.69 6.59 -16.13
CA SER A 106 -16.26 6.57 -16.54
C SER A 106 -15.30 6.98 -15.41
N ASP A 107 -15.68 7.98 -14.60
CA ASP A 107 -14.89 8.44 -13.45
C ASP A 107 -14.93 7.49 -12.25
N ALA A 108 -15.97 6.66 -12.14
CA ALA A 108 -16.07 5.67 -11.06
C ALA A 108 -14.98 4.59 -11.18
N SER A 109 -14.45 4.37 -12.40
CA SER A 109 -13.35 3.43 -12.63
C SER A 109 -12.05 3.94 -12.00
N GLU A 110 -11.66 5.20 -12.25
CA GLU A 110 -10.41 5.78 -11.70
C GLU A 110 -10.43 5.89 -10.18
N ILE A 111 -11.56 6.34 -9.61
CA ILE A 111 -11.73 6.40 -8.15
C ILE A 111 -11.63 5.00 -7.53
N GLY A 112 -12.16 3.98 -8.21
CA GLY A 112 -12.03 2.59 -7.81
C GLY A 112 -10.57 2.11 -7.73
N PHE A 113 -9.76 2.44 -8.75
CA PHE A 113 -8.31 2.16 -8.75
C PHE A 113 -7.61 2.80 -7.55
N PHE A 114 -7.93 4.06 -7.25
CA PHE A 114 -7.35 4.80 -6.15
C PHE A 114 -7.78 4.28 -4.77
N ALA A 115 -9.07 3.94 -4.61
CA ALA A 115 -9.60 3.37 -3.39
C ALA A 115 -8.94 2.02 -3.07
N LEU A 116 -8.81 1.14 -4.06
CA LEU A 116 -8.12 -0.14 -3.85
C LEU A 116 -6.64 0.08 -3.56
N ALA A 117 -5.96 0.98 -4.28
CA ALA A 117 -4.56 1.28 -4.05
C ALA A 117 -4.29 1.81 -2.63
N PHE A 118 -5.19 2.63 -2.09
CA PHE A 118 -5.13 3.08 -0.71
C PHE A 118 -5.26 1.91 0.27
N ILE A 119 -6.25 1.04 0.08
CA ILE A 119 -6.47 -0.14 0.93
C ILE A 119 -5.28 -1.09 0.87
N ALA A 120 -4.73 -1.33 -0.33
CA ALA A 120 -3.55 -2.14 -0.56
C ALA A 120 -2.32 -1.59 0.18
N GLY A 121 -2.09 -0.28 0.09
CA GLY A 121 -1.01 0.39 0.80
C GLY A 121 -1.21 0.43 2.33
N LEU A 122 -2.45 0.61 2.79
CA LEU A 122 -2.80 0.64 4.21
C LEU A 122 -2.59 -0.73 4.87
N ASN A 123 -2.92 -1.83 4.18
CA ASN A 123 -2.81 -3.18 4.71
C ASN A 123 -2.15 -4.14 3.72
N VAL A 124 -0.85 -3.95 3.53
CA VAL A 124 -0.02 -4.75 2.62
C VAL A 124 -0.13 -6.24 2.91
N ASP A 125 -0.17 -6.65 4.18
CA ASP A 125 -0.18 -8.08 4.54
C ASP A 125 -1.46 -8.78 4.07
N LYS A 126 -2.63 -8.16 4.34
CA LYS A 126 -3.91 -8.70 3.86
C LYS A 126 -4.03 -8.61 2.34
N PHE A 127 -3.46 -7.57 1.73
CA PHE A 127 -3.47 -7.43 0.28
C PHE A 127 -2.62 -8.51 -0.41
N VAL A 128 -1.43 -8.80 0.10
CA VAL A 128 -0.57 -9.89 -0.40
C VAL A 128 -1.26 -11.23 -0.23
N ALA A 129 -1.86 -11.51 0.94
CA ALA A 129 -2.64 -12.73 1.15
C ALA A 129 -3.77 -12.86 0.11
N LYS A 130 -4.42 -11.75 -0.25
CA LYS A 130 -5.46 -11.76 -1.28
C LYS A 130 -4.90 -12.04 -2.68
N ILE A 131 -3.73 -11.50 -3.01
CA ILE A 131 -3.05 -11.81 -4.27
C ILE A 131 -2.70 -13.29 -4.35
N GLU A 132 -2.17 -13.88 -3.26
CA GLU A 132 -1.85 -15.31 -3.23
C GLU A 132 -3.11 -16.19 -3.40
N GLU A 133 -4.26 -15.80 -2.84
CA GLU A 133 -5.54 -16.48 -3.08
C GLU A 133 -5.95 -16.42 -4.55
N VAL A 134 -5.85 -15.24 -5.18
CA VAL A 134 -6.12 -15.08 -6.61
C VAL A 134 -5.16 -15.93 -7.43
N ALA A 135 -3.87 -15.95 -7.06
CA ALA A 135 -2.85 -16.70 -7.78
C ALA A 135 -3.09 -18.22 -7.71
N LYS A 136 -3.52 -18.72 -6.55
CA LYS A 136 -3.94 -20.11 -6.39
C LYS A 136 -5.19 -20.44 -7.20
N ALA A 137 -6.19 -19.56 -7.18
CA ALA A 137 -7.45 -19.79 -7.89
C ALA A 137 -7.31 -19.75 -9.42
N VAL A 138 -6.47 -18.86 -9.94
CA VAL A 138 -6.32 -18.64 -11.40
C VAL A 138 -5.20 -19.50 -12.00
N TRP A 139 -4.09 -19.68 -11.29
CA TRP A 139 -2.89 -20.36 -11.81
C TRP A 139 -2.47 -21.61 -11.02
N GLY A 140 -3.16 -21.96 -9.93
CA GLY A 140 -2.78 -23.10 -9.10
C GLY A 140 -1.47 -22.92 -8.32
N ILE A 141 -0.99 -21.68 -8.19
CA ILE A 141 0.25 -21.37 -7.45
C ILE A 141 -0.03 -21.42 -5.95
N ASP A 142 0.70 -22.26 -5.20
CA ASP A 142 0.56 -22.34 -3.74
C ASP A 142 1.08 -21.10 -3.01
N LYS A 143 0.54 -20.87 -1.81
CA LYS A 143 0.90 -19.72 -0.97
C LYS A 143 2.39 -19.75 -0.60
N SER A 144 3.02 -18.58 -0.49
CA SER A 144 4.44 -18.54 -0.20
C SER A 144 4.74 -18.93 1.26
N ARG A 145 5.91 -19.51 1.50
CA ARG A 145 6.39 -19.85 2.86
C ARG A 145 6.49 -18.65 3.79
N ALA A 146 6.61 -17.44 3.24
CA ALA A 146 6.64 -16.20 4.03
C ALA A 146 5.27 -15.85 4.63
N SER A 147 4.18 -16.42 4.10
CA SER A 147 2.81 -16.24 4.60
C SER A 147 2.40 -17.26 5.67
N GLU A 148 3.22 -18.29 5.92
CA GLU A 148 2.93 -19.30 6.95
C GLU A 148 3.02 -18.67 8.35
N THR A 149 1.89 -18.62 9.06
CA THR A 149 1.86 -18.24 10.47
C THR A 149 2.71 -19.23 11.25
N ARG A 150 3.88 -18.81 11.75
CA ARG A 150 4.66 -19.63 12.68
C ARG A 150 3.80 -19.88 13.93
N SER A 151 3.27 -21.10 14.07
CA SER A 151 2.70 -21.56 15.33
C SER A 151 3.80 -21.46 16.41
N PRO A 152 3.50 -20.94 17.61
CA PRO A 152 4.47 -21.01 18.70
C PRO A 152 4.85 -22.48 18.94
N PRO A 153 6.11 -22.76 19.33
CA PRO A 153 6.52 -24.14 19.63
C PRO A 153 5.58 -24.74 20.67
N ASP A 154 5.11 -25.96 20.41
CA ASP A 154 4.32 -26.76 21.34
C ASP A 154 5.23 -27.08 22.54
N ASN A 155 5.10 -26.29 23.61
CA ASN A 155 5.78 -26.56 24.87
C ASN A 155 5.07 -27.75 25.55
N ARG A 156 5.42 -28.97 25.12
CA ARG A 156 5.19 -30.20 25.89
C ARG A 156 6.41 -30.58 26.70
#